data_AF-A0A812Z7Y4-F1
#
_entry.id   AF-A0A812Z7Y4-F1
#
_cell.length_a   1.000
_cell.length_b   1.000
_cell.length_c   1.000
_cell.angle_alpha   90.00
_cell.angle_beta   90.00
_cell.angle_gamma   90.00
#
_symmetry.space_group_name_H-M   'P 1'
#
loop_
_entity.id
_entity.type
_entity.pdbx_description
1 polymer ?
#
loop_
_entity_poly.entity_id
_entity_poly.type
_entity_poly.pdbx_seq_one_letter_code
_entity_poly.pdbx_strand_id
1 'polypeptide(L)'
;GCIMTHLLAGHLRKEPPAEKASMRWHHTRNGTEQMPWRLSVFFCGMHIRDKEFMHLFETPLPHPTVHVFGKEDEFYDYGRDGFGYKPQEEYYVDPVILTHEEGHQFPTKQPRAKQIYDRVAAEIW
;
A
#
# COMPACT_ATOMS: atom_id res chain seq x y z
N GLY A 1 8.99 -8.38 -5.31
CA GLY A 1 9.27 -8.30 -6.76
C GLY A 1 8.50 -7.23 -7.53
N CYS A 2 8.07 -6.11 -6.90
CA CYS A 2 7.17 -5.13 -7.54
C CYS A 2 7.88 -3.84 -8.02
N ILE A 3 9.12 -3.61 -7.58
CA ILE A 3 9.88 -2.38 -7.93
C ILE A 3 10.41 -2.45 -9.37
N MET A 4 10.87 -3.63 -9.80
CA MET A 4 11.38 -3.82 -11.16
C MET A 4 10.29 -3.62 -12.22
N THR A 5 9.03 -3.98 -11.93
CA THR A 5 7.92 -3.83 -12.88
C THR A 5 7.57 -2.35 -13.13
N HIS A 6 7.67 -1.49 -12.11
CA HIS A 6 7.42 -0.04 -12.26
C HIS A 6 8.56 0.65 -13.02
N LEU A 7 9.81 0.28 -12.74
CA LEU A 7 10.97 0.84 -13.44
C LEU A 7 11.04 0.37 -14.91
N LEU A 8 10.69 -0.89 -15.20
CA LEU A 8 10.65 -1.40 -16.56
C LEU A 8 9.49 -0.76 -17.37
N ALA A 9 8.33 -0.55 -16.76
CA ALA A 9 7.21 0.16 -17.37
C ALA A 9 7.49 1.65 -17.61
N GLY A 10 8.38 2.26 -16.80
CA GLY A 10 8.91 3.60 -17.03
C GLY A 10 9.95 3.64 -18.15
N HIS A 11 10.88 2.69 -18.17
CA HIS A 11 11.97 2.65 -19.16
C HIS A 11 11.50 2.27 -20.57
N LEU A 12 10.42 1.50 -20.71
CA LEU A 12 9.83 1.13 -22.00
C LEU A 12 9.01 2.27 -22.64
N ARG A 13 8.72 3.37 -21.93
CA ARG A 13 8.08 4.56 -22.48
C ARG A 13 9.14 5.56 -22.97
N LYS A 14 9.88 5.19 -24.02
CA LYS A 14 10.89 6.06 -24.64
C LYS A 14 10.33 7.12 -25.58
N GLU A 15 9.01 7.17 -25.78
CA GLU A 15 8.39 8.29 -26.49
C GLU A 15 7.65 9.21 -25.51
N PRO A 16 7.82 10.54 -25.64
CA PRO A 16 7.00 11.47 -24.89
C PRO A 16 5.52 11.15 -25.20
N PRO A 17 4.66 11.05 -24.18
CA PRO A 17 3.25 10.81 -24.42
C PRO A 17 2.72 11.85 -25.40
N ALA A 18 2.03 11.41 -26.46
CA ALA A 18 1.28 12.29 -27.36
C ALA A 18 0.49 13.32 -26.54
N GLU A 19 0.25 14.51 -27.07
CA GLU A 19 -0.34 15.68 -26.37
C GLU A 19 -1.63 15.37 -25.56
N LYS A 20 -2.36 14.31 -25.90
CA LYS A 20 -3.53 13.82 -25.13
C LYS A 20 -3.18 13.07 -23.85
N ALA A 21 -1.99 12.47 -23.77
CA ALA A 21 -1.47 11.78 -22.61
C ALA A 21 -0.71 12.72 -21.65
N SER A 22 -0.18 13.86 -22.10
CA SER A 22 0.29 14.93 -21.19
C SER A 22 -0.86 15.52 -20.36
N MET A 23 -2.07 15.62 -20.93
CA MET A 23 -3.27 15.98 -20.15
C MET A 23 -3.61 14.97 -19.04
N ARG A 24 -3.27 13.69 -19.22
CA ARG A 24 -3.49 12.66 -18.18
C ARG A 24 -2.55 12.86 -16.99
N TRP A 25 -1.35 13.39 -17.23
CA TRP A 25 -0.37 13.75 -16.19
C TRP A 25 -0.71 15.06 -15.48
N HIS A 26 -1.48 15.95 -16.13
CA HIS A 26 -2.00 17.18 -15.52
C HIS A 26 -3.27 16.97 -14.69
N HIS A 27 -3.69 15.72 -14.42
CA HIS A 27 -4.55 15.47 -13.27
C HIS A 27 -3.75 15.71 -12.01
N THR A 28 -3.75 16.96 -11.57
CA THR A 28 -3.51 17.44 -10.22
C THR A 28 -4.51 16.75 -9.28
N ARG A 29 -4.31 15.45 -9.03
CA ARG A 29 -4.96 14.68 -7.96
C ARG A 29 -4.31 15.05 -6.63
N ASN A 30 -4.38 16.33 -6.28
CA ASN A 30 -3.76 16.88 -5.07
C ASN A 30 -4.71 16.80 -3.86
N GLY A 31 -5.72 15.93 -3.91
CA GLY A 31 -6.68 15.74 -2.81
C GLY A 31 -7.21 14.32 -2.76
N THR A 32 -7.54 13.86 -1.55
CA THR A 32 -8.21 12.59 -1.27
C THR A 32 -9.55 12.46 -2.01
N GLU A 33 -10.16 13.58 -2.41
CA GLU A 33 -11.37 13.65 -3.25
C GLU A 33 -11.20 13.06 -4.67
N GLN A 34 -9.97 12.73 -5.10
CA GLN A 34 -9.70 12.26 -6.47
C GLN A 34 -9.16 10.83 -6.57
N MET A 35 -9.08 10.06 -5.47
CA MET A 35 -8.82 8.62 -5.60
C MET A 35 -10.06 7.94 -6.21
N PRO A 36 -9.94 7.28 -7.38
CA PRO A 36 -11.10 6.65 -8.02
C PRO A 36 -11.53 5.34 -7.32
N TRP A 37 -10.86 4.95 -6.24
CA TRP A 37 -11.15 3.76 -5.43
C TRP A 37 -11.43 4.17 -3.97
N ARG A 38 -12.31 3.42 -3.29
CA ARG A 38 -12.79 3.73 -1.93
C ARG A 38 -11.89 3.20 -0.79
N LEU A 39 -11.07 2.19 -1.08
CA LEU A 39 -10.30 1.44 -0.09
C LEU A 39 -8.99 0.95 -0.73
N SER A 40 -7.89 0.98 0.03
CA SER A 40 -6.67 0.25 -0.34
C SER A 40 -6.45 -0.92 0.62
N VAL A 41 -6.17 -2.11 0.08
CA VAL A 41 -5.86 -3.30 0.87
C VAL A 41 -4.42 -3.70 0.62
N PHE A 42 -3.60 -3.71 1.66
CA PHE A 42 -2.20 -4.07 1.63
C PHE A 42 -2.01 -5.44 2.28
N PHE A 43 -1.46 -6.39 1.54
CA PHE A 43 -1.02 -7.67 2.07
C PHE A 43 0.50 -7.68 2.09
N CYS A 44 1.09 -8.00 3.24
CA CYS A 44 2.54 -7.98 3.46
C CYS A 44 3.17 -6.66 2.97
N GLY A 45 2.52 -5.55 3.29
CA GLY A 45 2.96 -4.24 2.83
C GLY A 45 4.25 -3.79 3.52
N MET A 46 4.91 -2.79 2.93
CA MET A 46 6.21 -2.29 3.34
C MET A 46 6.17 -0.77 3.54
N HIS A 47 7.01 -0.26 4.45
CA HIS A 47 7.16 1.17 4.68
C HIS A 47 7.95 1.88 3.54
N ILE A 48 7.93 3.22 3.54
CA ILE A 48 8.70 4.03 2.58
C ILE A 48 10.17 4.07 3.00
N ARG A 49 11.06 3.60 2.12
CA ARG A 49 12.50 3.48 2.39
C ARG A 49 13.31 4.69 1.93
N ASP A 50 12.83 5.36 0.90
CA ASP A 50 13.55 6.44 0.24
C ASP A 50 13.31 7.74 1.03
N LYS A 51 14.36 8.19 1.73
CA LYS A 51 14.33 9.38 2.59
C LYS A 51 13.88 10.64 1.85
N GLU A 52 14.18 10.72 0.55
CA GLU A 52 13.77 11.85 -0.28
C GLU A 52 12.25 12.00 -0.38
N PHE A 53 11.46 10.91 -0.23
CA PHE A 53 10.01 10.96 -0.31
C PHE A 53 9.31 11.00 1.05
N MET A 54 10.03 10.84 2.18
CA MET A 54 9.42 10.81 3.51
C MET A 54 8.60 12.07 3.83
N HIS A 55 9.06 13.23 3.37
CA HIS A 55 8.37 14.52 3.55
C HIS A 55 6.95 14.53 2.94
N LEU A 56 6.70 13.74 1.89
CA LEU A 56 5.38 13.65 1.24
C LEU A 56 4.34 12.95 2.11
N PHE A 57 4.77 12.26 3.17
CA PHE A 57 3.92 11.44 4.02
C PHE A 57 3.97 11.87 5.48
N GLU A 58 4.49 13.06 5.79
CA GLU A 58 4.52 13.60 7.16
C GLU A 58 3.13 13.64 7.79
N THR A 59 2.11 14.00 6.99
CA THR A 59 0.71 13.99 7.41
C THR A 59 0.05 12.67 7.03
N PRO A 60 -0.58 11.94 7.97
CA PRO A 60 -1.34 10.74 7.66
C PRO A 60 -2.47 11.01 6.65
N LEU A 61 -2.66 10.10 5.70
CA LEU A 61 -3.70 10.20 4.68
C LEU A 61 -5.04 9.70 5.25
N PRO A 62 -6.15 10.45 5.08
CA PRO A 62 -7.47 10.01 5.55
C PRO A 62 -8.11 8.94 4.64
N HIS A 63 -7.38 8.43 3.65
CA HIS A 63 -7.86 7.39 2.75
C HIS A 63 -8.01 6.07 3.52
N PRO A 64 -9.18 5.38 3.47
CA PRO A 64 -9.39 4.12 4.15
C PRO A 64 -8.40 3.04 3.69
N THR A 65 -7.82 2.32 4.66
CA THR A 65 -6.89 1.22 4.37
C THR A 65 -7.08 0.01 5.27
N VAL A 66 -6.83 -1.17 4.70
CA VAL A 66 -6.68 -2.43 5.45
C VAL A 66 -5.27 -2.95 5.23
N HIS A 67 -4.58 -3.30 6.31
CA HIS A 67 -3.25 -3.89 6.29
C HIS A 67 -3.30 -5.30 6.86
N VAL A 68 -2.77 -6.26 6.10
CA VAL A 68 -2.76 -7.69 6.45
C VAL A 68 -1.32 -8.16 6.51
N PHE A 69 -0.90 -8.65 7.68
CA PHE A 69 0.48 -9.09 7.93
C PHE A 69 0.55 -10.56 8.34
N GLY A 70 1.53 -11.29 7.81
CA GLY A 70 1.93 -12.59 8.32
C GLY A 70 2.96 -12.43 9.44
N LYS A 71 2.72 -13.02 10.62
CA LYS A 71 3.66 -12.93 11.75
C LYS A 71 4.92 -13.77 11.57
N GLU A 72 4.86 -14.78 10.70
CA GLU A 72 6.04 -15.56 10.32
C GLU A 72 6.74 -14.98 9.08
N ASP A 73 6.30 -13.81 8.60
CA ASP A 73 6.97 -13.08 7.52
C ASP A 73 8.35 -12.65 8.00
N GLU A 74 9.39 -13.00 7.25
CA GLU A 74 10.77 -12.59 7.55
C GLU A 74 10.97 -11.07 7.57
N PHE A 75 10.04 -10.32 6.98
CA PHE A 75 10.00 -8.86 7.01
C PHE A 75 8.95 -8.29 7.97
N TYR A 76 8.29 -9.10 8.81
CA TYR A 76 7.23 -8.65 9.71
C TYR A 76 7.70 -7.46 10.56
N ASP A 77 8.82 -7.63 11.26
CA ASP A 77 9.39 -6.59 12.11
C ASP A 77 9.95 -5.42 11.29
N TYR A 78 10.52 -5.69 10.13
CA TYR A 78 11.04 -4.64 9.24
C TYR A 78 9.94 -3.74 8.67
N GLY A 79 8.76 -4.27 8.34
CA GLY A 79 7.61 -3.45 7.94
C GLY A 79 7.13 -2.55 9.08
N ARG A 80 7.19 -3.08 10.31
CA ARG A 80 6.68 -2.51 11.54
C ARG A 80 7.64 -1.54 12.24
N ASP A 81 8.96 -1.67 12.04
CA ASP A 81 9.95 -0.76 12.62
C ASP A 81 10.04 0.57 11.86
N GLY A 82 9.49 0.61 10.64
CA GLY A 82 9.47 1.80 9.79
C GLY A 82 10.85 2.27 9.34
N PHE A 83 11.87 1.43 9.45
CA PHE A 83 13.28 1.75 9.22
C PHE A 83 13.74 3.02 9.96
N GLY A 84 13.27 3.18 11.21
CA GLY A 84 13.58 4.33 12.06
C GLY A 84 12.80 5.60 11.73
N TYR A 85 11.75 5.51 10.90
CA TYR A 85 10.84 6.63 10.62
C TYR A 85 9.44 6.35 11.12
N LYS A 86 8.62 5.60 10.36
CA LYS A 86 7.30 5.17 10.81
C LYS A 86 6.85 3.86 10.15
N PRO A 87 6.15 2.98 10.88
CA PRO A 87 5.49 1.79 10.33
C PRO A 87 4.57 2.14 9.15
N GLN A 88 4.29 1.17 8.29
CA GLN A 88 3.45 1.41 7.11
C GLN A 88 2.01 1.84 7.46
N GLU A 89 1.44 1.28 8.51
CA GLU A 89 0.09 1.60 8.97
C GLU A 89 -0.03 3.07 9.39
N GLU A 90 1.03 3.69 9.92
CA GLU A 90 1.01 5.06 10.44
C GLU A 90 0.98 6.14 9.35
N TYR A 91 1.09 5.75 8.06
CA TYR A 91 0.86 6.68 6.94
C TYR A 91 -0.62 6.99 6.71
N TYR A 92 -1.54 6.33 7.42
CA TYR A 92 -2.97 6.44 7.22
C TYR A 92 -3.70 6.75 8.53
N VAL A 93 -4.83 7.45 8.42
CA VAL A 93 -5.74 7.68 9.55
C VAL A 93 -6.57 6.42 9.79
N ASP A 94 -6.58 5.93 11.02
CA ASP A 94 -7.39 4.81 11.50
C ASP A 94 -7.39 3.56 10.59
N PRO A 95 -6.21 3.02 10.21
CA PRO A 95 -6.13 1.82 9.37
C PRO A 95 -6.69 0.59 10.09
N VAL A 96 -7.33 -0.31 9.35
CA VAL A 96 -7.68 -1.64 9.85
C VAL A 96 -6.46 -2.54 9.75
N ILE A 97 -5.99 -3.08 10.88
CA ILE A 97 -4.79 -3.94 10.92
C ILE A 97 -5.20 -5.38 11.28
N LEU A 98 -4.81 -6.33 10.44
CA LEU A 98 -5.12 -7.75 10.56
C LEU A 98 -3.84 -8.58 10.49
N THR A 99 -3.73 -9.63 11.31
CA THR A 99 -2.56 -10.53 11.28
C THR A 99 -2.94 -12.00 11.11
N HIS A 100 -2.04 -12.82 10.55
CA HIS A 100 -2.12 -14.29 10.53
C HIS A 100 -0.77 -14.94 10.88
N GLU A 101 -0.78 -16.24 11.17
CA GLU A 101 0.40 -17.02 11.59
C GLU A 101 1.07 -17.72 10.39
N GLU A 102 1.23 -17.01 9.28
CA GLU A 102 1.94 -17.53 8.10
C GLU A 102 3.00 -16.52 7.67
N GLY A 103 3.83 -16.90 6.70
CA GLY A 103 4.93 -16.08 6.17
C GLY A 103 4.47 -14.94 5.27
N HIS A 104 5.39 -14.51 4.38
CA HIS A 104 5.17 -13.46 3.37
C HIS A 104 4.23 -13.95 2.23
N GLN A 105 2.96 -14.17 2.56
CA GLN A 105 1.97 -14.71 1.65
C GLN A 105 0.56 -14.26 2.02
N PHE A 106 -0.39 -14.46 1.11
CA PHE A 106 -1.79 -14.28 1.44
C PHE A 106 -2.26 -15.31 2.47
N PRO A 107 -3.19 -14.97 3.38
CA PRO A 107 -3.75 -15.91 4.33
C PRO A 107 -4.41 -17.09 3.60
N THR A 108 -4.05 -18.31 3.99
CA THR A 108 -4.63 -19.56 3.45
C THR A 108 -5.15 -20.49 4.55
N LYS A 109 -4.59 -20.41 5.76
CA LYS A 109 -4.95 -21.31 6.86
C LYS A 109 -6.29 -20.91 7.49
N GLN A 110 -7.25 -21.84 7.45
CA GLN A 110 -8.53 -21.69 8.13
C GLN A 110 -8.41 -21.94 9.64
N PRO A 111 -9.27 -21.32 10.49
CA PRO A 111 -10.37 -20.42 10.14
C PRO A 111 -9.94 -18.97 9.92
N ARG A 112 -8.67 -18.64 10.23
CA ARG A 112 -8.20 -17.25 10.27
C ARG A 112 -8.24 -16.58 8.90
N ALA A 113 -7.90 -17.31 7.83
CA ALA A 113 -7.98 -16.79 6.47
C ALA A 113 -9.39 -16.31 6.13
N LYS A 114 -10.44 -17.11 6.38
CA LYS A 114 -11.82 -16.68 6.16
C LYS A 114 -12.17 -15.44 6.99
N GLN A 115 -11.81 -15.40 8.27
CA GLN A 115 -12.08 -14.23 9.12
C GLN A 115 -11.43 -12.95 8.59
N ILE A 116 -10.22 -13.03 8.03
CA ILE A 116 -9.53 -11.90 7.40
C ILE A 116 -10.30 -11.45 6.16
N TYR A 117 -10.60 -12.36 5.24
CA TYR A 117 -11.31 -12.00 4.01
C TYR A 117 -12.73 -11.49 4.27
N ASP A 118 -13.44 -12.06 5.25
CA ASP A 118 -14.75 -11.57 5.69
C ASP A 118 -14.65 -10.12 6.20
N ARG A 119 -13.62 -9.80 7.01
CA ARG A 119 -13.41 -8.43 7.49
C ARG A 119 -13.05 -7.48 6.34
N VAL A 120 -12.15 -7.89 5.44
CA VAL A 120 -11.80 -7.09 4.25
C VAL A 120 -13.04 -6.81 3.40
N ALA A 121 -13.88 -7.82 3.18
CA ALA A 121 -15.12 -7.66 2.44
C ALA A 121 -16.08 -6.68 3.13
N ALA A 122 -16.15 -6.68 4.46
CA ALA A 122 -16.97 -5.74 5.21
C ALA A 122 -16.50 -4.27 5.08
N GLU A 123 -15.21 -4.01 4.85
CA GLU A 123 -14.69 -2.65 4.62
C GLU A 123 -14.93 -2.14 3.18
N ILE A 124 -15.19 -3.04 2.22
CA ILE A 124 -15.45 -2.67 0.81
C ILE A 124 -16.85 -2.05 0.66
N TRP A 125 -17.81 -2.51 1.45
CA TRP A 125 -19.24 -2.20 1.29
C TRP A 125 -19.67 -1.10 2.25
#